data_AF-A0A523IG33-F1
#
_entry.id   AF-A0A523IG33-F1
#
_cell.length_a   1.000
_cell.length_b   1.000
_cell.length_c   1.000
_cell.angle_alpha   90.00
_cell.angle_beta   90.00
_cell.angle_gamma   90.00
#
_symmetry.space_group_name_H-M   'P 1'
#
loop_
_entity.id
_entity.type
_entity.pdbx_description
1 polymer ?
#
loop_
_entity_poly.entity_id
_entity_poly.type
_entity_poly.pdbx_seq_one_letter_code
_entity_poly.pdbx_strand_id
1 'polypeptide(L)'
;MLAQVTITPVGTGEELKEMIAKAVAIVERSELDYQLTSMGTIIEGDWDEIMVIVKKCHDEIRNFAERVVTNIVIDDRKDLQNRLRNNVLEVEYALGKDLKTDGLT
;
A
#
# COMPACT_ATOMS: atom_id res chain seq x y z
N MET A 1 -6.42 3.63 10.25
CA MET A 1 -6.86 4.17 8.92
C MET A 1 -6.34 3.26 7.82
N LEU A 2 -7.03 3.14 6.68
CA LEU A 2 -6.50 2.44 5.50
C LEU A 2 -6.01 3.45 4.45
N ALA A 3 -4.82 3.22 3.91
CA ALA A 3 -4.28 4.01 2.81
C ALA A 3 -3.79 3.10 1.68
N GLN A 4 -4.37 3.25 0.50
CA GLN A 4 -3.82 2.66 -0.72
C GLN A 4 -2.83 3.65 -1.35
N VAL A 5 -1.60 3.20 -1.54
CA VAL A 5 -0.49 4.01 -2.04
C VAL A 5 0.03 3.40 -3.33
N THR A 6 0.13 4.24 -4.36
CA THR A 6 0.77 3.91 -5.64
C THR A 6 1.80 4.98 -5.95
N ILE A 7 3.05 4.57 -6.19
CA ILE A 7 4.17 5.46 -6.50
C ILE A 7 4.69 5.09 -7.88
N THR A 8 4.60 6.03 -8.81
CA THR A 8 4.92 5.80 -10.21
C THR A 8 6.02 6.76 -10.65
N PRO A 9 7.23 6.27 -10.96
CA PRO A 9 8.23 7.08 -11.62
C PRO A 9 7.76 7.40 -13.05
N VAL A 10 8.07 8.59 -13.54
CA VAL A 10 7.72 9.00 -14.90
C VAL A 10 8.98 9.32 -15.68
N GLY A 11 9.05 8.81 -16.91
CA GLY A 11 10.20 8.97 -17.81
C GLY A 11 11.27 7.90 -17.60
N THR A 12 11.02 6.88 -16.78
CA THR A 12 11.87 5.70 -16.63
C THR A 12 11.45 4.60 -17.61
N GLY A 13 12.40 3.77 -18.03
CA GLY A 13 12.13 2.57 -18.84
C GLY A 13 11.33 1.50 -18.09
N GLU A 14 11.16 0.32 -18.70
CA GLU A 14 10.31 -0.76 -18.19
C GLU A 14 10.83 -1.46 -16.92
N GLU A 15 12.04 -1.15 -16.46
CA GLU A 15 12.69 -1.79 -15.31
C GLU A 15 12.18 -1.25 -13.96
N LEU A 16 10.87 -1.33 -13.74
CA LEU A 16 10.20 -0.85 -12.53
C LEU A 16 10.37 -1.80 -11.33
N LYS A 17 10.64 -3.08 -11.58
CA LYS A 17 10.63 -4.14 -10.55
C LYS A 17 11.58 -3.85 -9.38
N GLU A 18 12.79 -3.38 -9.67
CA GLU A 18 13.83 -3.17 -8.64
C GLU A 18 13.53 -1.93 -7.80
N MET A 19 13.00 -0.89 -8.44
CA MET A 19 12.56 0.33 -7.77
C MET A 19 11.38 0.03 -6.84
N ILE A 20 10.37 -0.70 -7.33
CA ILE A 20 9.21 -1.11 -6.52
C ILE A 20 9.65 -1.98 -5.34
N ALA A 21 10.54 -2.95 -5.54
CA ALA A 21 11.05 -3.80 -4.46
C ALA A 21 11.71 -2.99 -3.33
N LYS A 22 12.45 -1.92 -3.67
CA LYS A 22 13.06 -1.01 -2.69
C LYS A 22 12.02 -0.23 -1.88
N ALA A 23 10.97 0.27 -2.54
CA ALA A 23 9.87 0.96 -1.86
C ALA A 23 9.08 0.00 -0.95
N VAL A 24 8.75 -1.20 -1.42
CA VAL A 24 8.04 -2.21 -0.60
C VAL A 24 8.87 -2.63 0.60
N ALA A 25 10.20 -2.75 0.47
CA ALA A 25 11.08 -3.04 1.60
C ALA A 25 11.06 -1.95 2.69
N ILE A 26 10.70 -0.70 2.37
CA ILE A 26 10.48 0.36 3.37
C ILE A 26 9.17 0.10 4.13
N VAL A 27 8.11 -0.29 3.42
CA VAL A 27 6.82 -0.64 4.03
C VAL A 27 6.99 -1.87 4.94
N GLU A 28 7.65 -2.93 4.47
CA GLU A 28 7.93 -4.14 5.26
C GLU A 28 8.65 -3.81 6.59
N ARG A 29 9.63 -2.90 6.56
CA ARG A 29 10.37 -2.48 7.76
C ARG A 29 9.59 -1.58 8.71
N SER A 30 8.38 -1.15 8.35
CA SER A 30 7.57 -0.26 9.19
C SER A 30 6.84 -0.97 10.32
N GLU A 31 6.75 -2.31 10.25
CA GLU A 31 5.96 -3.14 11.17
C GLU A 31 4.45 -2.82 11.18
N LEU A 32 3.96 -1.95 10.29
CA LEU A 32 2.53 -1.74 10.06
C LEU A 32 1.95 -2.90 9.26
N ASP A 33 0.69 -3.20 9.53
CA ASP A 33 -0.08 -4.14 8.70
C ASP A 33 -0.22 -3.56 7.29
N TYR A 34 0.10 -4.38 6.28
CA TYR A 34 0.02 -3.97 4.90
C TYR A 34 -0.31 -5.15 3.99
N GLN A 35 -0.73 -4.82 2.77
CA GLN A 35 -0.95 -5.78 1.69
C GLN A 35 -0.44 -5.22 0.38
N LEU A 36 0.50 -5.93 -0.22
CA LEU A 36 0.95 -5.67 -1.58
C LEU A 36 -0.07 -6.25 -2.57
N THR A 37 -0.49 -5.44 -3.53
CA THR A 37 -1.37 -5.83 -4.64
C THR A 37 -0.68 -5.56 -5.97
N SER A 38 -1.25 -6.07 -7.05
CA SER A 38 -0.78 -5.77 -8.42
C SER A 38 -0.76 -4.27 -8.79
N MET A 39 -1.57 -3.44 -8.11
CA MET A 39 -1.76 -2.01 -8.48
C MET A 39 -1.26 -1.02 -7.43
N GLY A 40 -0.78 -1.48 -6.28
CA GLY A 40 -0.31 -0.63 -5.19
C GLY A 40 -0.18 -1.38 -3.88
N THR A 41 0.11 -0.64 -2.81
CA THR A 41 0.22 -1.20 -1.46
C THR A 41 -0.85 -0.58 -0.58
N ILE A 42 -1.63 -1.41 0.11
CA ILE A 42 -2.60 -0.98 1.12
C ILE A 42 -1.89 -1.05 2.48
N ILE A 43 -1.94 0.01 3.27
CA ILE A 43 -1.29 0.10 4.58
C ILE A 43 -2.36 0.47 5.61
N GLU A 44 -2.36 -0.22 6.75
CA GLU A 44 -3.19 0.08 7.91
C GLU A 44 -2.34 0.69 9.02
N GLY A 45 -2.76 1.83 9.55
CA GLY A 45 -2.03 2.54 10.60
C GLY A 45 -2.59 3.94 10.86
N ASP A 46 -1.86 4.74 11.64
CA ASP A 46 -2.21 6.13 11.89
C ASP A 46 -1.70 7.07 10.79
N TRP A 47 -2.30 8.26 10.71
CA TRP A 47 -1.99 9.25 9.66
C TRP A 47 -0.49 9.56 9.57
N ASP A 48 0.13 9.91 10.70
CA ASP A 48 1.52 10.33 10.72
C ASP A 48 2.48 9.19 10.36
N GLU A 49 2.20 7.97 10.82
CA GLU A 49 3.00 6.78 10.51
C GLU A 49 2.97 6.47 9.01
N ILE A 50 1.76 6.43 8.43
CA ILE A 50 1.56 6.19 7.00
C ILE A 50 2.23 7.28 6.18
N MET A 51 2.04 8.56 6.50
CA MET A 51 2.64 9.64 5.73
C MET A 51 4.18 9.64 5.79
N VAL A 52 4.76 9.25 6.93
CA VAL A 52 6.22 9.06 7.05
C VAL A 52 6.70 7.95 6.13
N ILE A 53 6.00 6.82 6.06
CA ILE A 53 6.35 5.70 5.17
C ILE A 53 6.20 6.10 3.71
N VAL A 54 5.08 6.71 3.34
CA VAL A 54 4.82 7.17 1.97
C VAL A 54 5.90 8.15 1.50
N LYS A 55 6.30 9.09 2.37
CA LYS A 55 7.39 10.01 2.07
C LYS A 55 8.70 9.27 1.82
N LYS A 56 9.10 8.34 2.70
CA LYS A 56 10.32 7.54 2.52
C LYS A 56 10.29 6.75 1.21
N CYS A 57 9.16 6.15 0.85
CA CYS A 57 8.99 5.45 -0.40
C CYS A 57 9.07 6.38 -1.61
N HIS A 58 8.45 7.57 -1.55
CA HIS A 58 8.53 8.58 -2.61
C HIS A 58 9.97 9.02 -2.83
N ASP A 59 10.68 9.36 -1.76
CA ASP A 59 12.07 9.80 -1.80
C ASP A 59 13.01 8.71 -2.35
N GLU A 60 12.80 7.45 -1.97
CA GLU A 60 13.57 6.32 -2.52
C GLU A 60 13.39 6.20 -4.04
N ILE A 61 12.15 6.26 -4.54
CA ILE A 61 11.88 6.18 -5.98
C ILE A 61 12.42 7.42 -6.71
N ARG A 62 12.41 8.59 -6.07
CA ARG A 62 12.90 9.85 -6.64
C ARG A 62 14.39 9.80 -6.99
N ASN A 63 15.16 8.92 -6.36
CA ASN A 63 16.56 8.67 -6.71
C ASN A 63 16.75 8.07 -8.11
N PHE A 64 15.70 7.47 -8.69
CA PHE A 64 15.76 6.76 -9.97
C PHE A 64 15.02 7.48 -11.12
N ALA A 65 14.23 8.51 -10.80
CA ALA A 65 13.38 9.20 -11.78
C ALA A 65 13.35 10.71 -11.52
N GLU A 66 13.40 11.52 -12.58
CA GLU A 66 13.28 12.99 -12.47
C GLU A 66 11.90 13.44 -11.98
N ARG A 67 10.87 12.63 -12.22
CA ARG A 67 9.51 12.90 -11.79
C ARG A 67 8.90 11.65 -11.18
N VAL A 68 8.25 11.82 -10.04
CA VAL A 68 7.51 10.77 -9.34
C VAL A 68 6.11 11.27 -9.06
N VAL A 69 5.11 10.46 -9.42
CA VAL A 69 3.71 10.71 -9.08
C VAL A 69 3.31 9.73 -7.99
N THR A 70 2.82 10.26 -6.88
CA THR A 70 2.31 9.46 -5.77
C THR A 70 0.81 9.70 -5.65
N ASN A 71 0.03 8.63 -5.78
CA ASN A 71 -1.40 8.63 -5.53
C ASN A 71 -1.64 7.98 -4.17
N ILE A 72 -2.44 8.63 -3.34
CA ILE A 72 -2.84 8.13 -2.02
C ILE A 72 -4.36 8.22 -1.95
N VAL A 73 -5.01 7.08 -1.71
CA VAL A 73 -6.44 7.01 -1.41
C VAL A 73 -6.58 6.59 0.04
N ILE A 74 -7.33 7.36 0.82
CA ILE A 74 -7.43 7.18 2.27
C ILE A 74 -8.89 6.92 2.64
N ASP A 75 -9.13 5.82 3.35
CA ASP A 75 -10.37 5.54 4.07
C ASP A 75 -10.10 5.67 5.57
N ASP A 76 -10.46 6.85 6.10
CA ASP A 76 -10.38 7.16 7.51
C ASP A 76 -11.77 7.12 8.16
N ARG A 77 -12.02 6.05 8.92
CA ARG A 77 -13.25 5.85 9.68
C ARG A 77 -12.87 5.62 11.13
N LYS A 78 -13.50 6.38 12.02
CA LYS A 78 -13.34 6.24 13.48
C LYS A 78 -13.78 4.85 13.96
N ASP A 79 -13.13 4.38 15.02
CA ASP A 79 -13.54 3.22 15.83
C ASP A 79 -13.45 1.83 15.15
N LEU A 80 -12.69 1.69 14.06
CA LEU A 80 -12.46 0.39 13.41
C LEU A 80 -10.96 0.09 13.27
N GLN A 81 -10.58 -1.13 13.65
CA GLN A 81 -9.23 -1.70 13.60
C GLN A 81 -9.26 -3.03 12.82
N ASN A 82 -8.09 -3.50 12.35
CA ASN A 82 -7.94 -4.73 11.56
C ASN A 82 -8.82 -4.73 10.29
N ARG A 83 -9.01 -3.55 9.70
CA ARG A 83 -9.93 -3.35 8.57
C ARG A 83 -9.42 -4.03 7.31
N LEU A 84 -8.11 -4.16 7.16
CA LEU A 84 -7.50 -4.76 5.99
C LEU A 84 -8.01 -6.21 5.78
N ARG A 85 -8.09 -6.99 6.86
CA ARG A 85 -8.65 -8.35 6.84
C ARG A 85 -10.17 -8.36 6.96
N ASN A 86 -10.74 -7.58 7.89
CA ASN A 86 -12.17 -7.64 8.19
C ASN A 86 -13.05 -7.23 6.99
N ASN A 87 -12.65 -6.22 6.21
CA ASN A 87 -13.43 -5.79 5.04
C ASN A 87 -13.58 -6.92 4.01
N VAL A 88 -12.56 -7.78 3.85
CA VAL A 88 -12.63 -8.93 2.95
C VAL A 88 -13.55 -10.01 3.52
N LEU A 89 -13.39 -10.34 4.81
CA LEU A 89 -14.21 -11.35 5.49
C LEU A 89 -15.70 -10.98 5.48
N GLU A 90 -16.05 -9.70 5.66
CA GLU A 90 -17.44 -9.25 5.60
C GLU A 90 -18.06 -9.47 4.22
N VAL A 91 -17.28 -9.24 3.16
CA VAL A 91 -17.73 -9.48 1.77
C VAL A 91 -17.85 -10.97 1.48
N GLU A 92 -16.88 -11.79 1.91
CA GLU A 92 -16.94 -13.26 1.78
C GLU A 92 -18.14 -13.84 2.52
N TYR A 93 -18.40 -13.38 3.74
CA TYR A 93 -19.57 -13.75 4.53
C TYR A 93 -20.87 -13.40 3.80
N ALA A 94 -20.98 -12.18 3.27
CA ALA A 94 -22.15 -11.76 2.50
C ALA A 94 -22.34 -12.56 1.21
N LEU A 95 -21.25 -13.02 0.58
CA LEU A 95 -21.27 -13.85 -0.63
C LEU A 95 -21.44 -15.34 -0.35
N GLY A 96 -21.26 -15.79 0.90
CA GLY A 96 -21.27 -17.19 1.29
C GLY A 96 -20.15 -18.02 0.67
N LYS A 97 -19.02 -17.39 0.30
CA LYS A 97 -17.85 -18.07 -0.29
C LYS A 97 -16.57 -17.27 -0.10
N ASP A 98 -15.46 -17.98 -0.09
CA ASP A 98 -14.12 -17.40 -0.06
C ASP A 98 -13.75 -16.76 -1.41
N LEU A 99 -13.03 -15.65 -1.35
CA LEU A 99 -12.54 -14.91 -2.51
C LEU A 99 -11.04 -15.14 -2.71
N LYS A 100 -10.59 -14.91 -3.94
CA LYS A 100 -9.14 -14.92 -4.25
C LYS A 100 -8.58 -13.56 -3.90
N THR A 101 -7.70 -13.51 -2.91
CA THR A 101 -7.07 -12.29 -2.40
C THR A 101 -5.55 -12.39 -2.56
N ASP A 102 -4.91 -11.27 -2.86
CA ASP A 102 -3.45 -11.20 -2.96
C ASP A 102 -2.86 -11.22 -1.53
N GLY A 103 -2.56 -12.42 -1.00
CA GLY A 103 -1.79 -12.57 0.25
C GLY A 103 -2.55 -12.39 1.56
N LEU A 104 -3.88 -12.24 1.55
CA LEU A 104 -4.71 -12.33 2.76
C LEU A 104 -5.06 -13.80 3.03
N THR A 105 -4.19 -14.51 3.75
CA THR A 105 -4.48 -15.85 4.33
C THR A 105 -4.88 -15.75 5.80
#